data_AF-A0A1V4XPL2-F1
#
_entry.id   AF-A0A1V4XPL2-F1
#
_cell.length_a   1.000
_cell.length_b   1.000
_cell.length_c   1.000
_cell.angle_alpha   90.00
_cell.angle_beta   90.00
_cell.angle_gamma   90.00
#
_symmetry.space_group_name_H-M   'P 1'
#
loop_
_entity.id
_entity.type
_entity.pdbx_description
1 polymer ?
#
loop_
_entity_poly.entity_id
_entity_poly.type
_entity_poly.pdbx_seq_one_letter_code
_entity_poly.pdbx_strand_id
1 'polypeptide(L)'
;MSSPRYFFAVFGNPSPPSKDTVESGIYHPHPKFAPFEPRPGDFLLLYCTNGYVRYAKSSPGYGVVVRHDDLTIEYDYHPFPKPFPIKDIRNAFRADDKAKLRNIRFSSHWLFELNKNSFLKAKEFG
;
A
#
# COMPACT_ATOMS: atom_id res chain seq x y z
N MET A 1 -21.91 -7.88 8.81
CA MET A 1 -20.47 -7.53 8.67
C MET A 1 -20.29 -6.88 7.31
N SER A 2 -19.71 -5.67 7.25
CA SER A 2 -19.35 -5.03 5.97
C SER A 2 -18.19 -5.79 5.34
N SER A 3 -18.23 -6.01 4.03
CA SER A 3 -17.12 -6.58 3.27
C SER A 3 -15.85 -5.73 3.45
N PRO A 4 -14.66 -6.35 3.57
CA PRO A 4 -13.41 -5.60 3.68
C PRO A 4 -13.14 -4.79 2.41
N ARG A 5 -12.57 -3.61 2.58
CA ARG A 5 -12.05 -2.77 1.49
C ARG A 5 -10.58 -3.07 1.26
N TYR A 6 -10.09 -2.68 0.10
CA TYR A 6 -8.74 -2.95 -0.34
C TYR A 6 -8.10 -1.64 -0.75
N PHE A 7 -6.88 -1.39 -0.33
CA PHE A 7 -6.17 -0.15 -0.61
C PHE A 7 -4.78 -0.44 -1.16
N PHE A 8 -4.23 0.53 -1.85
CA PHE A 8 -2.83 0.56 -2.26
C PHE A 8 -2.10 1.63 -1.46
N ALA A 9 -1.17 1.22 -0.62
CA ALA A 9 -0.38 2.10 0.23
C ALA A 9 1.02 2.28 -0.38
N VAL A 10 1.36 3.50 -0.77
CA VAL A 10 2.65 3.85 -1.34
C VAL A 10 3.59 4.34 -0.25
N PHE A 11 4.74 3.68 -0.09
CA PHE A 11 5.81 4.02 0.83
C PHE A 11 6.94 4.73 0.09
N GLY A 12 7.24 5.96 0.52
CA GLY A 12 8.39 6.72 0.02
C GLY A 12 9.71 6.24 0.63
N ASN A 13 10.77 7.05 0.55
CA ASN A 13 11.99 6.79 1.30
C ASN A 13 11.69 6.83 2.82
N PRO A 14 12.00 5.78 3.60
CA PRO A 14 11.82 5.80 5.05
C PRO A 14 12.75 6.84 5.67
N SER A 15 12.23 7.59 6.64
CA SER A 15 12.95 8.62 7.40
C SER A 15 12.34 8.69 8.81
N PRO A 16 12.62 7.69 9.67
CA PRO A 16 12.13 7.68 11.04
C PRO A 16 12.54 8.97 11.80
N PRO A 17 11.73 9.45 12.74
CA PRO A 17 10.47 8.87 13.21
C PRO A 17 9.25 9.28 12.37
N SER A 18 9.43 10.14 11.37
CA SER A 18 8.30 10.72 10.60
C SER A 18 7.74 9.80 9.51
N LYS A 19 8.51 8.78 9.11
CA LYS A 19 8.23 7.88 7.99
C LYS A 19 8.87 6.52 8.29
N ASP A 20 8.06 5.61 8.81
CA ASP A 20 8.52 4.28 9.17
C ASP A 20 8.76 3.37 7.96
N THR A 21 9.45 2.28 8.26
CA THR A 21 9.65 1.17 7.33
C THR A 21 8.32 0.44 7.09
N VAL A 22 8.15 -0.19 5.93
CA VAL A 22 6.96 -0.99 5.60
C VAL A 22 6.79 -2.20 6.53
N GLU A 23 7.87 -2.66 7.16
CA GLU A 23 7.86 -3.77 8.11
C GLU A 23 7.46 -3.35 9.53
N SER A 24 7.35 -2.04 9.81
CA SER A 24 7.00 -1.53 11.14
C SER A 24 5.54 -1.77 11.52
N GLY A 25 4.67 -2.03 10.53
CA GLY A 25 3.23 -2.04 10.74
C GLY A 25 2.60 -0.66 10.87
N ILE A 26 3.35 0.42 10.63
CA ILE A 26 2.86 1.81 10.74
C ILE A 26 2.94 2.48 9.37
N TYR A 27 1.86 3.17 8.99
CA TYR A 27 1.79 3.97 7.77
C TYR A 27 1.30 5.38 8.11
N HIS A 28 2.05 6.38 7.63
CA HIS A 28 1.74 7.79 7.81
C HIS A 28 1.14 8.36 6.52
N PRO A 29 -0.20 8.35 6.37
CA PRO A 29 -0.87 8.88 5.17
C PRO A 29 -0.56 10.37 4.99
N HIS A 30 -0.28 10.78 3.75
CA HIS A 30 -0.19 12.21 3.47
C HIS A 30 -1.60 12.83 3.41
N PRO A 31 -1.94 13.87 4.20
CA PRO A 31 -3.32 14.37 4.33
C PRO A 31 -4.01 14.72 3.01
N LYS A 32 -3.25 15.22 2.03
CA LYS A 32 -3.77 15.57 0.69
C LYS A 32 -3.90 14.40 -0.28
N PHE A 33 -3.16 13.30 -0.07
CA PHE A 33 -3.04 12.20 -1.05
C PHE A 33 -3.49 10.85 -0.49
N ALA A 34 -4.04 10.86 0.72
CA ALA A 34 -4.60 9.71 1.41
C ALA A 34 -5.84 10.14 2.22
N PRO A 35 -6.88 10.74 1.60
CA PRO A 35 -8.08 11.21 2.30
C PRO A 35 -9.02 10.05 2.71
N PHE A 36 -8.54 8.81 2.67
CA PHE A 36 -9.33 7.64 2.97
C PHE A 36 -9.08 7.24 4.43
N GLU A 37 -10.14 6.77 5.09
CA GLU A 37 -10.07 6.23 6.46
C GLU A 37 -10.26 4.72 6.41
N PRO A 38 -9.19 3.92 6.26
CA PRO A 38 -9.26 2.48 6.41
C PRO A 38 -9.78 2.11 7.80
N ARG A 39 -10.49 0.99 7.88
CA ARG A 39 -11.06 0.46 9.12
C ARG A 39 -10.38 -0.85 9.47
N PRO A 40 -10.41 -1.26 10.75
CA PRO A 40 -9.94 -2.56 11.15
C PRO A 40 -10.53 -3.68 10.26
N GLY A 41 -9.66 -4.54 9.74
CA GLY A 41 -9.99 -5.61 8.79
C GLY A 41 -9.91 -5.25 7.30
N ASP A 42 -9.66 -3.99 6.95
CA ASP A 42 -9.33 -3.61 5.57
C ASP A 42 -7.91 -4.07 5.20
N PHE A 43 -7.66 -4.25 3.90
CA PHE A 43 -6.38 -4.74 3.39
C PHE A 43 -5.59 -3.64 2.70
N LEU A 44 -4.27 -3.62 2.91
CA LEU A 44 -3.34 -2.70 2.27
C LEU A 44 -2.37 -3.50 1.40
N LEU A 45 -2.30 -3.26 0.09
CA LEU A 45 -1.18 -3.70 -0.73
C LEU A 45 -0.05 -2.67 -0.56
N LEU A 46 1.09 -3.10 -0.04
CA LEU A 46 2.17 -2.21 0.38
C LEU A 46 3.17 -2.07 -0.76
N TYR A 47 3.33 -0.88 -1.35
CA TYR A 47 4.22 -0.64 -2.48
C TYR A 47 5.33 0.36 -2.12
N CYS A 48 6.57 -0.02 -2.35
CA CYS A 48 7.74 0.77 -2.05
C CYS A 48 8.25 1.49 -3.31
N THR A 49 8.44 2.81 -3.23
CA THR A 49 8.94 3.59 -4.38
C THR A 49 10.43 3.40 -4.58
N ASN A 50 11.00 4.03 -5.62
CA ASN A 50 12.43 3.94 -5.91
C ASN A 50 13.32 4.44 -4.76
N GLY A 51 12.81 5.35 -3.92
CA GLY A 51 13.56 5.87 -2.78
C GLY A 51 13.69 4.85 -1.63
N TYR A 52 12.85 3.81 -1.61
CA TYR A 52 12.91 2.77 -0.59
C TYR A 52 13.93 1.71 -1.01
N VAL A 53 15.20 1.88 -0.62
CA VAL A 53 16.35 1.10 -1.14
C VAL A 53 16.13 -0.42 -1.05
N ARG A 54 15.58 -0.93 0.06
CA ARG A 54 15.39 -2.37 0.29
C ARG A 54 14.40 -3.02 -0.69
N TYR A 55 13.37 -2.29 -1.12
CA TYR A 55 12.24 -2.80 -1.92
C TYR A 55 11.92 -1.90 -3.11
N ALA A 56 12.96 -1.32 -3.71
CA ALA A 56 12.81 -0.29 -4.72
C ALA A 56 11.86 -0.73 -5.86
N LYS A 57 10.77 0.02 -6.04
CA LYS A 57 9.74 -0.22 -7.07
C LYS A 57 9.08 -1.60 -7.00
N SER A 58 8.89 -2.12 -5.80
CA SER A 58 8.26 -3.42 -5.57
C SER A 58 7.27 -3.40 -4.41
N SER A 59 6.41 -4.43 -4.34
CA SER A 59 5.54 -4.70 -3.21
C SER A 59 6.09 -5.88 -2.41
N PRO A 60 6.53 -5.68 -1.16
CA PRO A 60 7.12 -6.74 -0.33
C PRO A 60 6.09 -7.54 0.47
N GLY A 61 4.85 -7.06 0.57
CA GLY A 61 3.82 -7.68 1.38
C GLY A 61 2.48 -6.96 1.31
N TYR A 62 1.55 -7.43 2.13
CA TYR A 62 0.29 -6.75 2.39
C TYR A 62 0.10 -6.54 3.90
N GLY A 63 -0.71 -5.55 4.25
CA GLY A 63 -1.11 -5.27 5.62
C GLY A 63 -2.58 -5.57 5.84
N VAL A 64 -2.96 -6.00 7.04
CA VAL A 64 -4.35 -5.98 7.51
C VAL A 64 -4.47 -4.88 8.55
N VAL A 65 -5.35 -3.92 8.31
CA VAL A 65 -5.51 -2.77 9.22
C VAL A 65 -6.01 -3.26 10.57
N VAL A 66 -5.31 -2.85 11.63
CA VAL A 66 -5.65 -3.14 13.03
C VAL A 66 -6.25 -1.91 13.69
N ARG A 67 -5.68 -0.73 13.41
CA ARG A 67 -6.12 0.55 13.96
C ARG A 67 -5.90 1.68 12.96
N HIS A 68 -6.72 2.71 13.06
CA HIS A 68 -6.57 3.97 12.33
C HIS A 68 -6.85 5.12 13.30
N ASP A 69 -5.95 6.09 13.35
CA ASP A 69 -6.15 7.38 14.02
C ASP A 69 -5.81 8.53 13.06
N ASP A 70 -5.95 9.77 13.53
CA ASP A 70 -5.81 10.97 12.70
C ASP A 70 -4.42 11.13 12.04
N LEU A 71 -3.41 10.39 12.52
CA LEU A 71 -2.02 10.53 12.08
C LEU A 71 -1.49 9.26 11.40
N THR A 72 -2.01 8.10 11.77
CA THR A 72 -1.42 6.81 11.42
C THR A 72 -2.45 5.73 11.10
N ILE A 73 -2.02 4.80 10.24
CA ILE A 73 -2.66 3.52 10.00
C ILE A 73 -1.73 2.45 10.56
N GLU A 74 -2.20 1.70 11.57
CA GLU A 74 -1.52 0.53 12.10
C GLU A 74 -2.06 -0.73 11.41
N TYR A 75 -1.17 -1.62 11.00
CA TYR A 75 -1.50 -2.86 10.30
C TYR A 75 -0.60 -4.02 10.70
N ASP A 76 -1.16 -5.22 10.66
CA ASP A 76 -0.39 -6.46 10.75
C ASP A 76 0.29 -6.71 9.41
N TYR A 77 1.62 -6.71 9.40
CA TYR A 77 2.43 -6.91 8.19
C TYR A 77 2.54 -8.40 7.83
N HIS A 78 2.12 -8.74 6.62
CA HIS A 78 2.26 -10.06 6.03
C HIS A 78 3.22 -10.01 4.83
N PRO A 79 4.47 -10.49 4.99
CA PRO A 79 5.43 -10.49 3.90
C PRO A 79 5.02 -11.49 2.82
N PHE A 80 5.31 -11.15 1.57
CA PHE A 80 5.31 -12.10 0.48
C PHE A 80 6.60 -12.93 0.50
N PRO A 81 6.56 -14.22 0.11
CA PRO A 81 7.75 -15.02 -0.19
C PRO A 81 8.80 -14.29 -1.02
N LYS A 82 8.37 -13.49 -2.00
CA LYS A 82 9.24 -12.62 -2.80
C LYS A 82 8.55 -11.30 -3.14
N PRO A 83 9.22 -10.15 -2.96
CA PRO A 83 8.70 -8.87 -3.43
C PRO A 83 8.51 -8.88 -4.96
N PHE A 84 7.39 -8.38 -5.44
CA PHE A 84 7.11 -8.31 -6.88
C PHE A 84 7.10 -6.88 -7.42
N PRO A 85 7.60 -6.64 -8.65
CA PRO A 85 7.80 -5.30 -9.19
C PRO A 85 6.49 -4.62 -9.61
N ILE A 86 6.54 -3.29 -9.76
CA ILE A 86 5.42 -2.47 -10.25
C ILE A 86 4.84 -2.92 -11.61
N LYS A 87 5.63 -3.61 -12.45
CA LYS A 87 5.16 -4.17 -13.72
C LYS A 87 4.08 -5.22 -13.47
N ASP A 88 4.25 -6.06 -12.46
CA ASP A 88 3.31 -7.15 -12.16
C ASP A 88 2.06 -6.60 -11.47
N ILE A 89 2.22 -5.60 -10.58
CA ILE A 89 1.10 -4.81 -10.04
C ILE A 89 0.23 -4.24 -11.19
N ARG A 90 0.87 -3.61 -12.19
CA ARG A 90 0.15 -3.05 -13.36
C ARG A 90 -0.52 -4.12 -14.22
N ASN A 91 -0.05 -5.36 -14.21
CA ASN A 91 -0.69 -6.47 -14.93
C ASN A 91 -1.88 -7.03 -14.14
N ALA A 92 -1.81 -7.02 -12.80
CA ALA A 92 -2.90 -7.42 -11.91
C ALA A 92 -4.09 -6.45 -11.94
N PHE A 93 -3.81 -5.14 -12.00
CA PHE A 93 -4.84 -4.13 -11.79
C PHE A 93 -5.85 -4.04 -12.92
N ARG A 94 -7.09 -3.69 -12.59
CA ARG A 94 -8.11 -3.28 -13.56
C ARG A 94 -7.79 -1.89 -14.14
N ALA A 95 -8.45 -1.53 -15.25
CA ALA A 95 -8.13 -0.31 -16.00
C ALA A 95 -8.26 0.98 -15.16
N ASP A 96 -9.28 1.05 -14.31
CA ASP A 96 -9.54 2.11 -13.33
C ASP A 96 -8.41 2.22 -12.29
N ASP A 97 -7.98 1.10 -11.70
CA ASP A 97 -6.86 1.10 -10.76
C ASP A 97 -5.52 1.40 -11.44
N LYS A 98 -5.30 0.95 -12.68
CA LYS A 98 -4.12 1.33 -13.48
C LYS A 98 -4.09 2.82 -13.76
N ALA A 99 -5.23 3.47 -13.97
CA ALA A 99 -5.29 4.91 -14.19
C ALA A 99 -4.81 5.69 -12.95
N LYS A 100 -5.16 5.22 -11.75
CA LYS A 100 -4.67 5.79 -10.48
C LYS A 100 -3.14 5.74 -10.41
N LEU A 101 -2.52 4.61 -10.82
CA LEU A 101 -1.06 4.45 -10.85
C LEU A 101 -0.32 5.42 -11.78
N ARG A 102 -0.97 5.95 -12.83
CA ARG A 102 -0.34 6.91 -13.76
C ARG A 102 -0.10 8.28 -13.12
N ASN A 103 -0.90 8.63 -12.13
CA ASN A 103 -0.88 9.96 -11.49
C ASN A 103 -0.08 10.00 -10.18
N ILE A 104 0.45 8.85 -9.73
CA ILE A 104 1.21 8.78 -8.48
C ILE A 104 2.57 9.43 -8.69
N ARG A 105 2.81 10.52 -7.95
CA ARG A 105 4.16 11.04 -7.76
C ARG A 105 4.86 10.16 -6.71
N PHE A 106 5.78 9.31 -7.17
CA PHE A 106 6.51 8.29 -6.40
C PHE A 106 7.41 8.82 -5.24
N SER A 107 7.23 10.05 -4.79
CA SER A 107 7.98 10.67 -3.70
C SER A 107 7.17 10.85 -2.40
N SER A 108 5.85 10.62 -2.41
CA SER A 108 4.96 10.86 -1.27
C SER A 108 4.20 9.61 -0.84
N HIS A 109 3.68 9.61 0.40
CA HIS A 109 2.86 8.54 0.94
C HIS A 109 1.42 8.68 0.47
N TRP A 110 1.04 7.89 -0.55
CA TRP A 110 -0.29 7.92 -1.17
C TRP A 110 -1.08 6.69 -0.75
N LEU A 111 -2.38 6.89 -0.52
CA LEU A 111 -3.33 5.82 -0.24
C LEU A 111 -4.54 5.99 -1.15
N PHE A 112 -4.96 4.92 -1.81
CA PHE A 112 -6.20 4.92 -2.56
C PHE A 112 -6.84 3.54 -2.58
N GLU A 113 -8.16 3.52 -2.68
CA GLU A 113 -8.94 2.30 -2.75
C GLU A 113 -8.69 1.55 -4.07
N LEU A 114 -8.61 0.23 -3.98
CA LEU A 114 -8.50 -0.72 -5.07
C LEU A 114 -9.79 -1.50 -5.24
N ASN A 115 -10.06 -1.92 -6.47
CA ASN A 115 -11.02 -2.99 -6.67
C ASN A 115 -10.51 -4.28 -6.01
N LYS A 116 -11.41 -5.02 -5.35
CA LYS A 116 -11.11 -6.33 -4.73
C LYS A 116 -10.34 -7.26 -5.68
N ASN A 117 -10.74 -7.34 -6.95
CA ASN A 117 -10.11 -8.24 -7.91
C ASN A 117 -8.67 -7.81 -8.28
N SER A 118 -8.39 -6.50 -8.30
CA SER A 118 -7.02 -5.98 -8.48
C SER A 118 -6.12 -6.42 -7.34
N PHE A 119 -6.61 -6.35 -6.10
CA PHE A 119 -5.86 -6.79 -4.92
C PHE A 119 -5.62 -8.30 -4.93
N LEU A 120 -6.68 -9.10 -5.12
CA LEU A 120 -6.57 -10.56 -5.10
C LEU A 120 -5.61 -11.06 -6.18
N LYS A 121 -5.69 -10.52 -7.39
CA LYS A 121 -4.77 -10.87 -8.48
C LYS A 121 -3.34 -10.41 -8.20
N ALA A 122 -3.15 -9.29 -7.51
CA ALA A 122 -1.81 -8.85 -7.10
C ALA A 122 -1.21 -9.80 -6.06
N LYS A 123 -2.03 -10.28 -5.12
CA LYS A 123 -1.63 -11.23 -4.08
C LYS A 123 -1.13 -12.57 -4.64
N GLU A 124 -1.59 -12.98 -5.82
CA GLU A 124 -1.13 -14.22 -6.49
C GLU A 124 0.34 -14.17 -6.95
N PHE A 125 0.94 -12.97 -7.08
CA PHE A 125 2.35 -12.83 -7.47
C PHE A 125 3.33 -12.97 -6.31
N GLY A 126 2.85 -12.82 -5.07
CA GLY A 126 3.67 -12.80 -3.87
C GLY A 126 3.55 -14.09 -3.09
#